data_AF-A0A6S7HR14-F1
#
_entry.id   AF-A0A6S7HR14-F1
#
_cell.length_a   1.000
_cell.length_b   1.000
_cell.length_c   1.000
_cell.angle_alpha   90.00
_cell.angle_beta   90.00
_cell.angle_gamma   90.00
#
_symmetry.space_group_name_H-M   'P 1'
#
loop_
_entity.id
_entity.type
_entity.pdbx_description
1 polymer ?
#
loop_
_entity_poly.entity_id
_entity_poly.type
_entity_poly.pdbx_seq_one_letter_code
_entity_poly.pdbx_strand_id
1 'polypeptide(L)'
;MSDIVKIFDLQKVENHVQVVNPNQCLNYVGKQCVSSEQVVFTVRIPYITLRYWYTCKAKDGLLNKINCSWIEILNYYLNQISGYKIRENCERIEGRLRRLCCQVAAKYVGANGTTFRKLNLNVVNISVRAGEFQTMAELASKLKQEQAKNEQMCKENEILKSRCEELYSQMRDAQKAEKDAHQNLQQATANIDILQTENLELYTYIENIGQDVNFDNKSKKITSKDINIDDPGFKLKIKLSGDGAKMSKLTNFVVISFAVLNKDDDVMASRGNHSIAIIKGQESYELLQTSCAAIFKQVNVLVKEKKISINEKDIPLEMFLAGDYKNVLKYIFITMSQEYYWSDHIVRSLKEIKECAKKQEYSCEHMPLVNIPLENVILDELHLMLRITDKLTKNLIEAALEWDKKDNLNKAPSKRSNQHMEDLLEAIRSCGLSFQVWEKTNGDGSGSGMYDFTSLMGSAKKLLLKKLPDKLNWVIMPDTEEAVIKLWKDFDQLYTLLGKKNLSDEDIQKYFLKDDY
;
A
#
# COMPACT_ATOMS: atom_id res chain seq x y z
N MET A 1 -29.86 -40.07 -19.23
CA MET A 1 -30.78 -41.14 -18.81
C MET A 1 -31.70 -41.62 -19.94
N SER A 2 -32.30 -40.71 -20.74
CA SER A 2 -33.01 -41.04 -22.01
C SER A 2 -32.24 -42.04 -22.89
N ASP A 3 -30.95 -41.77 -23.09
CA ASP A 3 -30.17 -42.53 -24.08
C ASP A 3 -29.63 -43.86 -23.52
N ILE A 4 -29.58 -43.99 -22.19
CA ILE A 4 -29.19 -45.24 -21.53
C ILE A 4 -30.35 -46.23 -21.55
N VAL A 5 -31.60 -45.78 -21.41
CA VAL A 5 -32.77 -46.68 -21.40
C VAL A 5 -33.23 -47.07 -22.80
N LYS A 6 -33.02 -46.21 -23.82
CA LYS A 6 -33.25 -46.55 -25.24
C LYS A 6 -32.39 -47.72 -25.75
N ILE A 7 -31.30 -48.06 -25.05
CA ILE A 7 -30.39 -49.16 -25.40
C ILE A 7 -30.88 -50.53 -24.87
N PHE A 8 -31.91 -50.59 -24.01
CA PHE A 8 -32.27 -51.83 -23.32
C PHE A 8 -33.57 -52.49 -23.81
N ASP A 9 -33.52 -53.83 -23.83
CA ASP A 9 -34.50 -54.86 -24.25
C ASP A 9 -35.90 -54.78 -23.58
N LEU A 10 -36.22 -53.69 -22.87
CA LEU A 10 -37.52 -53.37 -22.25
C LEU A 10 -38.66 -53.22 -23.27
N GLN A 11 -38.35 -53.09 -24.56
CA GLN A 11 -39.33 -53.06 -25.65
C GLN A 11 -40.01 -54.42 -25.90
N LYS A 12 -39.42 -55.55 -25.47
CA LYS A 12 -39.98 -56.91 -25.70
C LYS A 12 -41.34 -57.17 -25.05
N VAL A 13 -41.78 -56.30 -24.15
CA VAL A 13 -43.08 -56.40 -23.46
C VAL A 13 -43.89 -55.10 -23.62
N GLU A 14 -43.69 -54.39 -24.74
CA GLU A 14 -44.57 -53.30 -25.14
C GLU A 14 -46.01 -53.84 -25.27
N ASN A 15 -46.95 -53.18 -24.59
CA ASN A 15 -48.42 -53.40 -24.57
C ASN A 15 -49.04 -54.13 -23.36
N HIS A 16 -48.42 -54.13 -22.18
CA HIS A 16 -49.00 -54.83 -21.02
C HIS A 16 -49.26 -53.98 -19.78
N VAL A 17 -48.50 -52.92 -19.52
CA VAL A 17 -48.83 -51.97 -18.43
C VAL A 17 -49.95 -51.05 -18.91
N GLN A 18 -51.01 -50.88 -18.10
CA GLN A 18 -52.14 -50.02 -18.42
C GLN A 18 -52.43 -49.07 -17.26
N VAL A 19 -52.80 -47.84 -17.58
CA VAL A 19 -53.31 -46.90 -16.59
C VAL A 19 -54.83 -46.94 -16.64
N VAL A 20 -55.44 -47.29 -15.51
CA VAL A 20 -56.90 -47.35 -15.34
C VAL A 20 -57.32 -46.24 -14.41
N ASN A 21 -58.16 -45.33 -14.91
CA ASN A 21 -58.77 -44.29 -14.08
C ASN A 21 -60.01 -44.86 -13.36
N PRO A 22 -60.17 -44.64 -12.04
CA PRO A 22 -61.33 -45.16 -11.32
C PRO A 22 -62.68 -44.56 -11.71
N ASN A 23 -62.74 -43.42 -12.41
CA ASN A 23 -63.96 -42.87 -13.03
C ASN A 23 -63.60 -41.76 -14.04
N GLN A 24 -64.33 -41.72 -15.16
CA GLN A 24 -64.36 -40.56 -16.06
C GLN A 24 -64.85 -39.34 -15.27
N CYS A 25 -63.98 -38.31 -15.12
CA CYS A 25 -64.25 -36.89 -14.85
C CYS A 25 -63.14 -36.32 -13.96
N LEU A 26 -62.02 -35.91 -14.56
CA LEU A 26 -61.31 -34.73 -14.07
C LEU A 26 -61.56 -33.62 -15.10
N ASN A 27 -62.81 -33.14 -15.14
CA ASN A 27 -63.00 -31.75 -15.52
C ASN A 27 -62.18 -30.94 -14.54
N TYR A 28 -61.28 -30.16 -15.11
CA TYR A 28 -60.59 -29.03 -14.52
C TYR A 28 -61.50 -28.35 -13.47
N VAL A 29 -61.26 -28.61 -12.19
CA VAL A 29 -61.82 -27.79 -11.11
C VAL A 29 -60.70 -27.53 -10.14
N GLY A 30 -60.14 -26.33 -10.26
CA GLY A 30 -59.36 -25.77 -9.18
C GLY A 30 -60.22 -25.72 -7.92
N LYS A 31 -59.74 -26.37 -6.85
CA LYS A 31 -59.85 -25.92 -5.47
C LYS A 31 -59.05 -26.84 -4.57
N GLN A 32 -58.48 -26.21 -3.55
CA GLN A 32 -57.57 -26.73 -2.54
C GLN A 32 -58.15 -27.97 -1.82
N CYS A 33 -57.24 -28.82 -1.33
CA CYS A 33 -57.45 -29.97 -0.43
C CYS A 33 -57.91 -31.29 -1.08
N VAL A 34 -57.13 -31.78 -2.06
CA VAL A 34 -57.11 -33.22 -2.39
C VAL A 34 -56.29 -33.91 -1.29
N SER A 35 -56.92 -34.75 -0.46
CA SER A 35 -56.23 -35.53 0.57
C SER A 35 -55.06 -36.29 -0.07
N SER A 36 -53.88 -36.26 0.55
CA SER A 36 -52.66 -36.94 0.05
C SER A 36 -52.87 -38.44 -0.18
N GLU A 37 -53.92 -39.02 0.40
CA GLU A 37 -54.29 -40.43 0.29
C GLU A 37 -55.24 -40.76 -0.87
N GLN A 38 -55.82 -39.75 -1.54
CA GLN A 38 -56.73 -39.98 -2.65
C GLN A 38 -56.02 -40.66 -3.81
N VAL A 39 -56.63 -41.73 -4.34
CA VAL A 39 -56.12 -42.44 -5.52
C VAL A 39 -56.35 -41.60 -6.77
N VAL A 40 -55.27 -41.23 -7.46
CA VAL A 40 -55.30 -40.46 -8.72
C VAL A 40 -55.56 -41.39 -9.89
N PHE A 41 -54.80 -42.48 -9.98
CA PHE A 41 -54.97 -43.52 -10.99
C PHE A 41 -54.47 -44.86 -10.46
N THR A 42 -54.83 -45.94 -11.15
CA THR A 42 -54.35 -47.29 -10.83
C THR A 42 -53.56 -47.85 -12.01
N VAL A 43 -52.36 -48.32 -11.74
CA VAL A 43 -51.51 -49.00 -12.72
C VAL A 43 -51.82 -50.50 -12.68
N ARG A 44 -52.23 -51.05 -13.81
CA ARG A 44 -52.42 -52.48 -14.02
C ARG A 44 -51.17 -53.06 -14.68
N ILE A 45 -50.53 -54.02 -14.02
CA ILE A 45 -49.26 -54.64 -14.45
C ILE A 45 -49.44 -56.16 -14.54
N PRO A 46 -49.29 -56.76 -15.73
CA PRO A 46 -49.36 -58.20 -15.91
C PRO A 46 -48.23 -58.95 -15.21
N TYR A 47 -48.51 -60.19 -14.80
CA TYR A 47 -47.55 -61.05 -14.13
C TYR A 47 -46.30 -61.31 -14.98
N ILE A 48 -46.48 -61.43 -16.30
CA ILE A 48 -45.36 -61.62 -17.22
C ILE A 48 -44.38 -60.43 -17.20
N THR A 49 -44.90 -59.20 -17.09
CA THR A 49 -44.11 -57.97 -17.00
C THR A 49 -43.36 -57.86 -15.68
N LEU A 50 -44.01 -58.16 -14.55
CA LEU A 50 -43.36 -58.16 -13.23
C LEU A 50 -42.25 -59.21 -13.13
N ARG A 51 -42.47 -60.39 -13.70
CA ARG A 51 -41.44 -61.43 -13.80
C ARG A 51 -40.27 -60.96 -14.65
N TYR A 52 -40.54 -60.31 -15.78
CA TYR A 52 -39.50 -59.78 -16.65
C TYR A 52 -38.65 -58.73 -15.93
N TRP A 53 -39.28 -57.78 -15.22
CA TRP A 53 -38.56 -56.78 -14.42
C TRP A 53 -37.69 -57.43 -13.33
N TYR A 54 -38.19 -58.49 -12.70
CA TYR A 54 -37.41 -59.28 -11.74
C TYR A 54 -36.16 -59.90 -12.37
N THR A 55 -36.30 -60.53 -13.53
CA THR A 55 -35.16 -61.12 -14.25
C THR A 55 -34.13 -60.05 -14.65
N CYS A 56 -34.57 -58.90 -15.15
CA CYS A 56 -33.68 -57.80 -15.53
C CYS A 56 -32.92 -57.19 -14.34
N LYS A 57 -33.45 -57.32 -13.11
CA LYS A 57 -32.85 -56.82 -11.87
C LYS A 57 -32.25 -57.92 -10.99
N ALA A 58 -32.14 -59.15 -11.50
CA ALA A 58 -31.42 -60.23 -10.83
C ALA A 58 -29.92 -59.88 -10.68
N LYS A 59 -29.17 -60.66 -9.91
CA LYS A 59 -27.77 -60.36 -9.53
C LYS A 59 -26.87 -59.99 -10.73
N ASP A 60 -27.02 -60.70 -11.85
CA ASP A 60 -26.29 -60.46 -13.11
C ASP A 60 -27.06 -59.62 -14.14
N GLY A 61 -28.29 -59.21 -13.79
CA GLY A 61 -29.18 -58.42 -14.62
C GLY A 61 -28.69 -56.98 -14.80
N LEU A 62 -28.90 -56.44 -16.00
CA LEU A 62 -28.43 -55.12 -16.40
C LEU A 62 -28.98 -53.98 -15.53
N LEU A 63 -30.24 -54.07 -15.08
CA LEU A 63 -30.85 -53.04 -14.24
C LEU A 63 -30.25 -52.99 -12.82
N ASN A 64 -29.70 -54.12 -12.35
CA ASN A 64 -28.98 -54.17 -11.09
C ASN A 64 -27.60 -53.49 -11.18
N LYS A 65 -26.90 -53.67 -12.32
CA LYS A 65 -25.56 -53.07 -12.56
C LYS A 65 -25.57 -51.54 -12.60
N ILE A 66 -26.66 -50.94 -13.08
CA ILE A 66 -26.82 -49.48 -13.13
C ILE A 66 -27.57 -48.91 -11.90
N ASN A 67 -27.82 -49.73 -10.88
CA ASN A 67 -28.52 -49.34 -9.65
C ASN A 67 -29.91 -48.70 -9.90
N CYS A 68 -30.64 -49.17 -10.90
CA CYS A 68 -31.95 -48.63 -11.27
C CYS A 68 -33.02 -49.06 -10.26
N SER A 69 -33.75 -48.12 -9.66
CA SER A 69 -34.86 -48.33 -8.72
C SER A 69 -36.11 -48.94 -9.39
N TRP A 70 -37.03 -49.50 -8.61
CA TRP A 70 -38.27 -50.06 -9.16
C TRP A 70 -39.22 -48.96 -9.64
N ILE A 71 -39.21 -47.79 -8.99
CA ILE A 71 -39.92 -46.58 -9.44
C ILE A 71 -39.39 -46.09 -10.78
N GLU A 72 -38.08 -46.07 -11.01
CA GLU A 72 -37.52 -45.65 -12.31
C GLU A 72 -37.98 -46.57 -13.45
N ILE A 73 -38.03 -47.89 -13.21
CA ILE A 73 -38.58 -48.86 -14.16
C ILE A 73 -40.05 -48.53 -14.42
N LEU A 74 -40.88 -48.36 -13.38
CA LEU A 74 -42.30 -48.06 -13.56
C LEU A 74 -42.53 -46.70 -14.26
N ASN A 75 -41.78 -45.66 -13.88
CA ASN A 75 -41.86 -44.34 -14.48
C ASN A 75 -41.48 -44.34 -15.96
N TYR A 76 -40.55 -45.20 -16.38
CA TYR A 76 -40.26 -45.38 -17.79
C TYR A 76 -41.51 -45.81 -18.57
N TYR A 77 -42.20 -46.86 -18.13
CA TYR A 77 -43.43 -47.32 -18.81
C TYR A 77 -44.57 -46.28 -18.70
N LEU A 78 -44.75 -45.65 -17.54
CA LEU A 78 -45.79 -44.64 -17.36
C LEU A 78 -45.58 -43.40 -18.24
N ASN A 79 -44.33 -42.98 -18.44
CA ASN A 79 -43.98 -41.87 -19.31
C ASN A 79 -44.35 -42.18 -20.77
N GLN A 80 -44.02 -43.39 -21.26
CA GLN A 80 -44.37 -43.81 -22.63
C GLN A 80 -45.89 -43.88 -22.88
N ILE A 81 -46.67 -44.29 -21.86
CA ILE A 81 -48.12 -44.53 -22.02
C ILE A 81 -48.95 -43.25 -21.82
N SER A 82 -48.59 -42.42 -20.83
CA SER A 82 -49.48 -41.38 -20.30
C SER A 82 -48.79 -40.07 -19.94
N GLY A 83 -47.47 -40.00 -20.03
CA GLY A 83 -46.68 -38.86 -19.54
C GLY A 83 -46.72 -38.69 -18.02
N TYR A 84 -47.27 -39.66 -17.28
CA TYR A 84 -47.35 -39.62 -15.81
C TYR A 84 -46.00 -39.96 -15.18
N LYS A 85 -45.67 -39.23 -14.11
CA LYS A 85 -44.46 -39.48 -13.31
C LYS A 85 -44.82 -39.63 -11.83
N ILE A 86 -44.37 -40.72 -11.22
CA ILE A 86 -44.40 -40.96 -9.79
C ILE A 86 -43.13 -40.34 -9.19
N ARG A 87 -43.24 -39.74 -8.00
CA ARG A 87 -42.10 -39.17 -7.28
C ARG A 87 -41.04 -40.25 -7.01
N GLU A 88 -39.77 -39.93 -7.26
CA GLU A 88 -38.64 -40.88 -7.21
C GLU A 88 -38.41 -41.48 -5.81
N ASN A 89 -38.85 -40.77 -4.76
CA ASN A 89 -38.73 -41.19 -3.36
C ASN A 89 -39.99 -41.88 -2.79
N CYS A 90 -40.85 -42.46 -3.63
CA CYS A 90 -42.08 -43.11 -3.19
C CYS A 90 -41.86 -44.52 -2.58
N GLU A 91 -41.36 -44.58 -1.34
CA GLU A 91 -40.99 -45.85 -0.67
C GLU A 91 -42.10 -46.91 -0.67
N ARG A 92 -43.37 -46.50 -0.57
CA ARG A 92 -44.52 -47.42 -0.58
C ARG A 92 -44.61 -48.20 -1.88
N ILE A 93 -44.54 -47.50 -3.02
CA ILE A 93 -44.63 -48.13 -4.34
C ILE A 93 -43.35 -48.91 -4.63
N GLU A 94 -42.17 -48.35 -4.30
CA GLU A 94 -40.88 -49.03 -4.43
C GLU A 94 -40.87 -50.39 -3.71
N GLY A 95 -41.23 -50.41 -2.42
CA GLY A 95 -41.26 -51.62 -1.61
C GLY A 95 -42.36 -52.61 -2.04
N ARG A 96 -43.50 -52.10 -2.52
CA ARG A 96 -44.58 -52.96 -3.04
C ARG A 96 -44.18 -53.63 -4.35
N LEU A 97 -43.60 -52.90 -5.29
CA LEU A 97 -43.09 -53.44 -6.56
C LEU A 97 -42.02 -54.50 -6.32
N ARG A 98 -41.04 -54.21 -5.46
CA ARG A 98 -39.99 -55.18 -5.09
C ARG A 98 -40.59 -56.51 -4.63
N ARG A 99 -41.54 -56.48 -3.69
CA ARG A 99 -42.20 -57.69 -3.17
C ARG A 99 -43.01 -58.41 -4.22
N LEU A 100 -43.79 -57.68 -5.03
CA LEU A 100 -44.61 -58.27 -6.09
C LEU A 100 -43.76 -58.96 -7.17
N CYS A 101 -42.69 -58.30 -7.62
CA CYS A 101 -41.75 -58.89 -8.58
C CYS A 101 -41.16 -60.20 -8.06
N CYS A 102 -40.69 -60.23 -6.80
CA CYS A 102 -40.17 -61.46 -6.18
C CYS A 102 -41.24 -62.56 -6.06
N GLN A 103 -42.43 -62.23 -5.55
CA GLN A 103 -43.53 -63.19 -5.37
C GLN A 103 -44.02 -63.76 -6.69
N VAL A 104 -44.17 -62.91 -7.71
CA VAL A 104 -44.60 -63.33 -9.04
C VAL A 104 -43.54 -64.22 -9.68
N ALA A 105 -42.25 -63.83 -9.63
CA ALA A 105 -41.16 -64.64 -10.18
C ALA A 105 -41.14 -66.06 -9.58
N ALA A 106 -41.34 -66.19 -8.27
CA ALA A 106 -41.39 -67.49 -7.59
C ALA A 106 -42.52 -68.40 -8.12
N LYS A 107 -43.69 -67.84 -8.45
CA LYS A 107 -44.84 -68.59 -9.00
C LYS A 107 -44.57 -69.21 -10.37
N TYR A 108 -43.60 -68.68 -11.13
CA TYR A 108 -43.23 -69.21 -12.45
C TYR A 108 -42.17 -70.31 -12.40
N VAL A 109 -41.56 -70.56 -11.23
CA VAL A 109 -40.56 -71.63 -11.08
C VAL A 109 -41.25 -72.99 -11.22
N GLY A 110 -40.86 -73.77 -12.23
CA GLY A 110 -41.47 -75.08 -12.53
C GLY A 110 -42.85 -75.02 -13.22
N ALA A 111 -43.33 -73.83 -13.61
CA ALA A 111 -44.61 -73.68 -14.30
C ALA A 111 -44.48 -73.97 -15.81
N ASN A 112 -45.13 -75.04 -16.29
CA ASN A 112 -45.05 -75.50 -17.67
C ASN A 112 -46.46 -75.57 -18.32
N GLY A 113 -46.55 -75.50 -19.64
CA GLY A 113 -47.78 -75.76 -20.40
C GLY A 113 -48.98 -74.91 -19.95
N THR A 114 -50.07 -75.57 -19.53
CA THR A 114 -51.32 -74.92 -19.14
C THR A 114 -51.18 -74.00 -17.93
N THR A 115 -50.35 -74.38 -16.94
CA THR A 115 -50.12 -73.56 -15.73
C THR A 115 -49.41 -72.26 -16.08
N PHE A 116 -48.44 -72.31 -16.99
CA PHE A 116 -47.75 -71.12 -17.51
C PHE A 116 -48.72 -70.17 -18.21
N ARG A 117 -49.60 -70.70 -19.08
CA ARG A 117 -50.62 -69.89 -19.77
C ARG A 117 -51.60 -69.24 -18.80
N LYS A 118 -52.04 -69.95 -17.75
CA LYS A 118 -52.91 -69.38 -16.70
C LYS A 118 -52.23 -68.26 -15.93
N LEU A 119 -50.94 -68.39 -15.61
CA LEU A 119 -50.18 -67.34 -14.92
C LEU A 119 -50.03 -66.07 -15.78
N ASN A 120 -49.87 -66.21 -17.10
CA ASN A 120 -49.74 -65.07 -18.01
C ASN A 120 -51.01 -64.21 -18.11
N LEU A 121 -52.19 -64.77 -17.79
CA LEU A 121 -53.46 -64.03 -17.79
C LEU A 121 -53.65 -63.16 -16.53
N ASN A 122 -52.82 -63.36 -15.49
CA ASN A 122 -52.97 -62.63 -14.23
C ASN A 122 -52.36 -61.22 -14.29
N VAL A 123 -53.01 -60.29 -13.60
CA VAL A 123 -52.59 -58.89 -13.50
C VAL A 123 -52.60 -58.41 -12.04
N VAL A 124 -51.77 -57.43 -11.72
CA VAL A 124 -51.75 -56.73 -10.43
C VAL A 124 -52.14 -55.27 -10.62
N ASN A 125 -52.94 -54.74 -9.72
CA ASN A 125 -53.30 -53.33 -9.68
C ASN A 125 -52.53 -52.61 -8.57
N ILE A 126 -51.91 -51.48 -8.89
CA ILE A 126 -51.19 -50.60 -7.96
C ILE A 126 -51.82 -49.21 -8.03
N SER A 127 -52.51 -48.82 -6.97
CA SER A 127 -53.09 -47.48 -6.84
C SER A 127 -52.01 -46.45 -6.49
N VAL A 128 -51.99 -45.34 -7.24
CA VAL A 128 -51.09 -44.20 -7.05
C VAL A 128 -51.86 -43.08 -6.38
N ARG A 129 -51.33 -42.54 -5.28
CA ARG A 129 -52.00 -41.50 -4.49
C ARG A 129 -51.56 -40.10 -4.93
N ALA A 130 -52.36 -39.09 -4.60
CA ALA A 130 -52.09 -37.69 -4.98
C ALA A 130 -50.74 -37.19 -4.47
N GLY A 131 -50.34 -37.55 -3.25
CA GLY A 131 -49.03 -37.20 -2.68
C GLY A 131 -47.83 -37.94 -3.29
N GLU A 132 -48.07 -38.95 -4.13
CA GLU A 132 -47.03 -39.78 -4.76
C GLU A 132 -46.87 -39.43 -6.25
N PHE A 133 -47.83 -38.70 -6.82
CA PHE A 133 -47.82 -38.24 -8.19
C PHE A 133 -47.04 -36.93 -8.32
N GLN A 134 -46.18 -36.82 -9.33
CA GLN A 134 -45.48 -35.60 -9.66
C GLN A 134 -46.28 -34.81 -10.69
N THR A 135 -46.67 -33.58 -10.33
CA THR A 135 -47.52 -32.75 -11.19
C THR A 135 -46.69 -32.01 -12.26
N MET A 136 -47.35 -31.68 -13.38
CA MET A 136 -46.74 -30.86 -14.44
C MET A 136 -46.32 -29.47 -13.95
N ALA A 137 -47.08 -28.88 -13.02
CA ALA A 137 -46.77 -27.57 -12.44
C ALA A 137 -45.47 -27.60 -11.61
N GLU A 138 -45.27 -28.67 -10.82
CA GLU A 138 -44.02 -28.87 -10.06
C GLU A 138 -42.81 -29.03 -10.99
N LEU A 139 -42.97 -29.78 -12.09
CA LEU A 139 -41.90 -29.96 -13.09
C LEU A 139 -41.57 -28.66 -13.82
N ALA A 140 -42.57 -27.88 -14.23
CA ALA A 140 -42.38 -26.60 -14.89
C ALA A 140 -41.66 -25.58 -13.99
N SER A 141 -42.01 -25.55 -12.69
CA SER A 141 -41.34 -24.70 -11.70
C SER A 141 -39.86 -25.06 -11.54
N LYS A 142 -39.55 -26.36 -11.40
CA LYS A 142 -38.16 -26.85 -11.33
C LYS A 142 -37.37 -26.52 -12.59
N LEU A 143 -37.97 -26.70 -13.77
CA LEU A 143 -37.33 -26.38 -15.04
C LEU A 143 -36.95 -24.89 -15.11
N LYS A 144 -37.86 -24.00 -14.69
CA LYS A 144 -37.60 -22.56 -14.67
C LYS A 144 -36.47 -22.17 -13.71
N GLN A 145 -36.41 -22.81 -12.53
CA GLN A 145 -35.33 -22.59 -11.56
C GLN A 145 -33.97 -23.05 -12.10
N GLU A 146 -33.90 -24.23 -12.73
CA GLU A 146 -32.66 -24.73 -13.32
C GLU A 146 -32.20 -23.89 -14.52
N GLN A 147 -33.14 -23.39 -15.34
CA GLN A 147 -32.82 -22.45 -16.42
C GLN A 147 -32.19 -21.15 -15.88
N ALA A 148 -32.77 -20.55 -14.85
CA ALA A 148 -32.22 -19.34 -14.22
C ALA A 148 -30.82 -19.58 -13.63
N LYS A 149 -30.60 -20.75 -13.01
CA LYS A 149 -29.30 -21.13 -12.46
C LYS A 149 -28.25 -21.32 -13.55
N ASN A 150 -28.61 -21.94 -14.67
CA ASN A 150 -27.71 -22.09 -15.81
C ASN A 150 -27.34 -20.74 -16.44
N GLU A 151 -28.31 -19.84 -16.61
CA GLU A 151 -28.04 -18.48 -17.12
C GLU A 151 -27.07 -17.72 -16.21
N GLN A 152 -27.23 -17.82 -14.90
CA GLN A 152 -26.32 -17.22 -13.93
C GLN A 152 -24.90 -17.79 -14.05
N MET A 153 -24.78 -19.11 -14.14
CA MET A 153 -23.49 -19.79 -14.26
C MET A 153 -22.76 -19.45 -15.57
N CYS A 154 -23.50 -19.27 -16.67
CA CYS A 154 -22.93 -18.81 -17.94
C CYS A 154 -22.31 -17.41 -17.80
N LYS A 155 -22.98 -16.47 -17.13
CA LYS A 155 -22.45 -15.11 -16.89
C LYS A 155 -21.19 -15.13 -16.03
N GLU A 156 -21.17 -15.93 -14.98
CA GLU A 156 -20.00 -16.08 -14.10
C GLU A 156 -18.80 -16.64 -14.87
N ASN A 157 -19.02 -17.63 -15.74
CA ASN A 157 -17.96 -18.20 -16.58
C ASN A 157 -17.39 -17.19 -17.59
N GLU A 158 -18.21 -16.31 -18.17
CA GLU A 158 -17.75 -15.24 -19.06
C GLU A 158 -16.83 -14.26 -18.31
N ILE A 159 -17.26 -13.82 -17.12
CA ILE A 159 -16.47 -12.91 -16.27
C ILE A 159 -15.12 -13.55 -15.90
N LEU A 160 -15.13 -14.81 -15.47
CA LEU A 160 -13.91 -15.54 -15.12
C LEU A 160 -12.98 -15.71 -16.32
N LYS A 161 -13.52 -15.97 -17.51
CA LYS A 161 -12.73 -16.09 -18.73
C LYS A 161 -12.03 -14.77 -19.08
N SER A 162 -12.75 -13.65 -19.03
CA SER A 162 -12.16 -12.32 -19.24
C SER A 162 -11.06 -12.01 -18.21
N ARG A 163 -11.27 -12.39 -16.94
CA ARG A 163 -10.26 -12.19 -15.90
C ARG A 163 -9.00 -13.04 -16.13
N CYS A 164 -9.16 -14.28 -16.58
CA CYS A 164 -8.02 -15.14 -16.93
C CYS A 164 -7.20 -14.56 -18.10
N GLU A 165 -7.86 -14.00 -19.11
CA GLU A 165 -7.19 -13.35 -20.26
C GLU A 165 -6.41 -12.11 -19.82
N GLU A 166 -6.98 -11.29 -18.94
CA GLU A 166 -6.33 -10.11 -18.37
C GLU A 166 -5.08 -10.49 -17.56
N LEU A 167 -5.21 -11.45 -16.64
CA LEU A 167 -4.11 -11.95 -15.83
C LEU A 167 -2.98 -12.55 -16.68
N TYR A 168 -3.33 -13.26 -17.76
CA TYR A 168 -2.33 -13.80 -18.67
C TYR A 168 -1.58 -12.70 -19.44
N SER A 169 -2.26 -11.60 -19.78
CA SER A 169 -1.59 -10.43 -20.37
C SER A 169 -0.61 -9.79 -19.38
N GLN A 170 -1.04 -9.54 -18.14
CA GLN A 170 -0.21 -8.97 -17.09
C GLN A 170 1.04 -9.82 -16.82
N MET A 171 0.89 -11.15 -16.82
CA MET A 171 2.02 -12.06 -16.65
C MET A 171 3.05 -11.95 -17.79
N ARG A 172 2.59 -11.81 -19.04
CA ARG A 172 3.50 -11.61 -20.18
C ARG A 172 4.25 -10.29 -20.09
N ASP A 173 3.57 -9.23 -19.68
CA ASP A 173 4.20 -7.92 -19.50
C ASP A 173 5.24 -7.93 -18.37
N ALA A 174 4.93 -8.61 -17.26
CA ALA A 174 5.86 -8.83 -16.17
C ALA A 174 7.10 -9.64 -16.59
N GLN A 175 6.91 -10.73 -17.36
CA GLN A 175 8.03 -11.51 -17.90
C GLN A 175 8.92 -10.71 -18.85
N LYS A 176 8.32 -9.82 -19.65
CA LYS A 176 9.09 -8.92 -20.51
C LYS A 176 9.92 -7.94 -19.68
N ALA A 177 9.31 -7.31 -18.67
CA ALA A 177 9.99 -6.39 -17.78
C ALA A 177 11.14 -7.06 -17.01
N GLU A 178 10.96 -8.31 -16.56
CA GLU A 178 12.00 -9.11 -15.92
C GLU A 178 13.19 -9.34 -16.86
N LYS A 179 12.93 -9.71 -18.11
CA LYS A 179 13.98 -9.92 -19.11
C LYS A 179 14.76 -8.63 -19.40
N ASP A 180 14.07 -7.50 -19.54
CA ASP A 180 14.70 -6.20 -19.76
C ASP A 180 15.55 -5.77 -18.53
N ALA A 181 15.04 -6.03 -17.32
CA ALA A 181 15.77 -5.78 -16.08
C ALA A 181 17.04 -6.65 -15.98
N HIS A 182 16.97 -7.92 -16.39
CA HIS A 182 18.11 -8.82 -16.39
C HIS A 182 19.21 -8.35 -17.37
N GLN A 183 18.83 -7.87 -18.56
CA GLN A 183 19.79 -7.29 -19.51
C GLN A 183 20.46 -6.03 -18.97
N ASN A 184 19.67 -5.14 -18.34
CA ASN A 184 20.22 -3.94 -17.71
C ASN A 184 21.18 -4.27 -16.57
N LEU A 185 20.87 -5.30 -15.78
CA LEU A 185 21.75 -5.78 -14.71
C LEU A 185 23.08 -6.29 -15.28
N GLN A 186 23.03 -7.12 -16.34
CA GLN A 186 24.24 -7.62 -17.00
C GLN A 186 25.12 -6.48 -17.52
N GLN A 187 24.51 -5.46 -18.15
CA GLN A 187 25.24 -4.29 -18.62
C GLN A 187 25.85 -3.49 -17.45
N ALA A 188 25.12 -3.32 -16.35
CA ALA A 188 25.63 -2.62 -15.17
C ALA A 188 26.81 -3.37 -14.54
N THR A 189 26.76 -4.70 -14.46
CA THR A 189 27.87 -5.53 -13.98
C THR A 189 29.10 -5.36 -14.85
N ALA A 190 28.95 -5.44 -16.18
CA ALA A 190 30.07 -5.23 -17.10
C ALA A 190 30.70 -3.83 -16.93
N ASN A 191 29.88 -2.79 -16.71
CA ASN A 191 30.37 -1.44 -16.44
C ASN A 191 31.11 -1.34 -15.10
N ILE A 192 30.69 -2.09 -14.07
CA ILE A 192 31.38 -2.16 -12.78
C ILE A 192 32.77 -2.77 -12.96
N ASP A 193 32.89 -3.86 -13.72
CA ASP A 193 34.18 -4.53 -13.98
C ASP A 193 35.16 -3.59 -14.71
N ILE A 194 34.66 -2.81 -15.68
CA ILE A 194 35.44 -1.77 -16.36
C ILE A 194 35.89 -0.72 -15.34
N LEU A 195 34.98 -0.17 -14.53
CA LEU A 195 35.31 0.84 -13.52
C LEU A 195 36.27 0.32 -12.44
N GLN A 196 36.21 -0.97 -12.10
CA GLN A 196 37.17 -1.58 -11.17
C GLN A 196 38.56 -1.65 -11.80
N THR A 197 38.63 -1.94 -13.09
CA THR A 197 39.89 -1.95 -13.85
C THR A 197 40.47 -0.54 -13.93
N GLU A 198 39.66 0.46 -14.32
CA GLU A 198 40.08 1.87 -14.37
C GLU A 198 40.50 2.39 -12.98
N ASN A 199 39.77 2.03 -11.92
CA ASN A 199 40.17 2.40 -10.57
C ASN A 199 41.50 1.75 -10.17
N LEU A 200 41.73 0.48 -10.53
CA LEU A 200 42.99 -0.18 -10.27
C LEU A 200 44.15 0.53 -10.98
N GLU A 201 43.95 0.91 -12.25
CA GLU A 201 44.92 1.69 -13.02
C GLU A 201 45.18 3.07 -12.38
N LEU A 202 44.14 3.75 -11.89
CA LEU A 202 44.27 5.01 -11.17
C LEU A 202 44.99 4.84 -9.83
N TYR A 203 44.71 3.77 -9.07
CA TYR A 203 45.43 3.46 -7.84
C TYR A 203 46.91 3.23 -8.11
N THR A 204 47.25 2.45 -9.15
CA THR A 204 48.64 2.24 -9.57
C THR A 204 49.29 3.54 -10.02
N TYR A 205 48.57 4.40 -10.75
CA TYR A 205 49.06 5.71 -11.17
C TYR A 205 49.33 6.64 -9.96
N ILE A 206 48.45 6.66 -8.98
CA ILE A 206 48.62 7.43 -7.73
C ILE A 206 49.78 6.88 -6.90
N GLU A 207 49.93 5.56 -6.77
CA GLU A 207 51.09 4.96 -6.10
C GLU A 207 52.41 5.34 -6.78
N ASN A 208 52.44 5.32 -8.13
CA ASN A 208 53.62 5.72 -8.89
C ASN A 208 53.92 7.22 -8.73
N ILE A 209 52.90 8.09 -8.70
CA ILE A 209 53.08 9.50 -8.32
C ILE A 209 53.59 9.63 -6.88
N GLY A 210 53.10 8.81 -5.96
CA GLY A 210 53.54 8.79 -4.57
C GLY A 210 55.01 8.38 -4.38
N GLN A 211 55.59 7.64 -5.32
CA GLN A 211 57.01 7.27 -5.31
C GLN A 211 57.93 8.36 -5.90
N ASP A 212 57.46 9.18 -6.84
CA ASP A 212 58.25 10.26 -7.48
C ASP A 212 57.96 11.66 -6.93
N VAL A 213 57.01 11.82 -6.01
CA VAL A 213 56.73 13.09 -5.34
C VAL A 213 57.30 13.06 -3.93
N ASN A 214 58.50 13.63 -3.78
CA ASN A 214 58.93 14.17 -2.50
C ASN A 214 57.88 15.21 -2.09
N PHE A 215 56.98 14.83 -1.16
CA PHE A 215 56.07 15.76 -0.51
C PHE A 215 56.88 16.67 0.41
N ASP A 216 57.64 17.60 -0.18
CA ASP A 216 57.84 18.88 0.47
C ASP A 216 56.44 19.43 0.69
N ASN A 217 56.01 19.40 1.96
CA ASN A 217 54.75 19.93 2.46
C ASN A 217 54.49 21.34 1.89
N LYS A 218 53.86 21.39 0.71
CA LYS A 218 53.19 22.56 0.15
C LYS A 218 51.71 22.56 0.53
N SER A 219 51.36 21.93 1.66
CA SER A 219 50.30 22.50 2.47
C SER A 219 50.65 23.98 2.62
N LYS A 220 49.75 24.88 2.21
CA LYS A 220 49.83 26.27 2.66
C LYS A 220 49.94 26.15 4.18
N LYS A 221 51.14 26.31 4.74
CA LYS A 221 51.30 26.62 6.16
C LYS A 221 50.33 27.77 6.34
N ILE A 222 49.31 27.57 7.15
CA ILE A 222 48.56 28.67 7.73
C ILE A 222 49.63 29.40 8.51
N THR A 223 50.24 30.40 7.87
CA THR A 223 51.25 31.23 8.49
C THR A 223 50.49 31.98 9.57
N SER A 224 50.96 31.80 10.80
CA SER A 224 50.38 32.24 12.06
C SER A 224 50.38 33.77 12.21
N LYS A 225 50.15 34.53 11.14
CA LYS A 225 50.16 35.99 11.19
C LYS A 225 48.89 36.58 11.81
N ASP A 226 47.80 35.81 11.94
CA ASP A 226 46.51 36.33 12.43
C ASP A 226 46.06 35.73 13.77
N ILE A 227 46.71 34.67 14.27
CA ILE A 227 46.28 33.96 15.49
C ILE A 227 47.44 33.93 16.48
N ASN A 228 47.30 34.67 17.58
CA ASN A 228 48.28 34.68 18.66
C ASN A 228 48.10 33.46 19.55
N ILE A 229 48.74 32.35 19.16
CA ILE A 229 48.77 31.10 19.94
C ILE A 229 49.54 31.24 21.27
N ASP A 230 50.20 32.36 21.51
CA ASP A 230 50.97 32.66 22.73
C ASP A 230 50.17 33.37 23.82
N ASP A 231 48.94 33.78 23.55
CA ASP A 231 48.03 34.26 24.57
C ASP A 231 47.64 33.11 25.54
N PRO A 232 47.89 33.23 26.86
CA PRO A 232 47.54 32.22 27.86
C PRO A 232 46.06 31.84 27.90
N GLY A 233 45.18 32.74 27.46
CA GLY A 233 43.73 32.50 27.36
C GLY A 233 43.29 31.91 26.02
N PHE A 234 44.21 31.69 25.07
CA PHE A 234 43.85 31.27 23.73
C PHE A 234 43.27 29.86 23.69
N LYS A 235 42.06 29.75 23.13
CA LYS A 235 41.40 28.49 22.83
C LYS A 235 41.13 28.43 21.33
N LEU A 236 41.66 27.41 20.67
CA LEU A 236 41.39 27.16 19.26
C LEU A 236 39.98 26.59 19.12
N LYS A 237 39.16 27.22 18.29
CA LYS A 237 37.77 26.82 18.03
C LYS A 237 37.67 26.34 16.57
N ILE A 238 37.28 25.09 16.37
CA ILE A 238 37.15 24.48 15.04
C ILE A 238 35.70 24.06 14.82
N LYS A 239 35.12 24.49 13.70
CA LYS A 239 33.78 24.09 13.25
C LYS A 239 33.90 23.01 12.18
N LEU A 240 33.38 21.81 12.45
CA LEU A 240 33.18 20.77 11.45
C LEU A 240 31.81 20.99 10.77
N SER A 241 31.74 20.85 9.46
CA SER A 241 30.49 20.96 8.71
C SER A 241 30.41 19.97 7.57
N GLY A 242 29.19 19.62 7.18
CA GLY A 242 28.90 18.76 6.05
C GLY A 242 27.78 19.34 5.21
N ASP A 243 27.90 19.24 3.90
CA ASP A 243 26.87 19.69 2.96
C ASP A 243 26.68 18.70 1.80
N GLY A 244 25.43 18.56 1.36
CA GLY A 244 25.04 17.73 0.23
C GLY A 244 24.98 18.55 -1.05
N ALA A 245 25.87 18.27 -2.00
CA ALA A 245 25.92 18.94 -3.29
C ALA A 245 25.35 18.04 -4.41
N LYS A 246 24.21 18.44 -4.98
CA LYS A 246 23.66 17.78 -6.18
C LYS A 246 24.28 18.38 -7.44
N MET A 247 25.11 17.59 -8.14
CA MET A 247 25.80 18.03 -9.36
C MET A 247 25.04 17.67 -10.63
N SER A 248 24.25 16.60 -10.62
CA SER A 248 23.36 16.25 -11.72
C SER A 248 22.11 15.52 -11.22
N LYS A 249 21.21 15.10 -12.12
CA LYS A 249 20.06 14.25 -11.76
C LYS A 249 20.49 12.92 -11.09
N LEU A 250 21.69 12.43 -11.39
CA LEU A 250 22.18 11.11 -10.97
C LEU A 250 23.39 11.18 -10.03
N THR A 251 24.01 12.36 -9.87
CA THR A 251 25.24 12.52 -9.07
C THR A 251 25.01 13.46 -7.90
N ASN A 252 25.14 12.89 -6.71
CA ASN A 252 25.16 13.61 -5.44
C ASN A 252 26.54 13.42 -4.82
N PHE A 253 27.04 14.49 -4.21
CA PHE A 253 28.24 14.48 -3.42
C PHE A 253 27.94 14.96 -2.02
N VAL A 254 28.71 14.49 -1.06
CA VAL A 254 28.74 15.02 0.30
C VAL A 254 30.12 15.62 0.52
N VAL A 255 30.16 16.91 0.86
CA VAL A 255 31.39 17.63 1.15
C VAL A 255 31.48 17.83 2.65
N ILE A 256 32.54 17.32 3.26
CA ILE A 256 32.88 17.59 4.65
C ILE A 256 33.99 18.63 4.67
N SER A 257 33.82 19.67 5.48
CA SER A 257 34.79 20.75 5.61
C SER A 257 34.93 21.21 7.06
N PHE A 258 36.04 21.89 7.38
CA PHE A 258 36.22 22.56 8.65
C PHE A 258 36.53 24.04 8.47
N ALA A 259 36.22 24.84 9.49
CA ALA A 259 36.61 26.24 9.58
C ALA A 259 37.23 26.53 10.96
N VAL A 260 38.17 27.48 10.99
CA VAL A 260 38.73 27.99 12.25
C VAL A 260 37.92 29.21 12.69
N LEU A 261 37.17 29.06 13.78
CA LEU A 261 36.24 30.09 14.26
C LEU A 261 36.94 31.33 14.81
N ASN A 262 38.21 31.23 15.21
CA ASN A 262 38.98 32.37 15.67
C ASN A 262 39.31 33.39 14.56
N LYS A 263 39.01 33.10 13.29
CA LYS A 263 39.17 34.02 12.16
C LYS A 263 37.83 34.63 11.77
N ASP A 264 37.30 35.51 12.62
CA ASP A 264 35.93 36.06 12.55
C ASP A 264 35.44 36.38 11.13
N ASP A 265 36.23 37.10 10.32
CA ASP A 265 35.83 37.55 8.98
C ASP A 265 35.83 36.44 7.91
N ASP A 266 36.48 35.30 8.18
CA ASP A 266 36.65 34.21 7.22
C ASP A 266 35.65 33.06 7.42
N VAL A 267 35.07 32.93 8.61
CA VAL A 267 34.21 31.79 9.00
C VAL A 267 32.97 31.62 8.12
N MET A 268 32.41 32.74 7.64
CA MET A 268 31.22 32.78 6.79
C MET A 268 31.55 32.88 5.30
N ALA A 269 32.83 33.07 4.95
CA ALA A 269 33.28 33.18 3.59
C ALA A 269 33.80 31.82 3.07
N SER A 270 33.68 31.57 1.77
CA SER A 270 34.20 30.34 1.15
C SER A 270 35.70 30.13 1.41
N ARG A 271 36.46 31.21 1.59
CA ARG A 271 37.91 31.18 1.87
C ARG A 271 38.28 30.61 3.25
N GLY A 272 37.38 30.66 4.23
CA GLY A 272 37.62 30.12 5.58
C GLY A 272 37.11 28.69 5.78
N ASN A 273 36.41 28.12 4.80
CA ASN A 273 35.98 26.72 4.81
C ASN A 273 36.99 25.86 4.04
N HIS A 274 37.52 24.84 4.71
CA HIS A 274 38.54 23.94 4.20
C HIS A 274 37.97 22.53 4.03
N SER A 275 37.79 22.08 2.80
CA SER A 275 37.29 20.72 2.49
C SER A 275 38.27 19.65 2.97
N ILE A 276 37.75 18.66 3.70
CA ILE A 276 38.47 17.48 4.19
C ILE A 276 38.11 16.24 3.37
N ALA A 277 36.85 16.13 2.94
CA ALA A 277 36.39 14.99 2.15
C ALA A 277 35.32 15.40 1.14
N ILE A 278 35.33 14.72 -0.02
CA ILE A 278 34.28 14.77 -1.04
C ILE A 278 33.88 13.33 -1.34
N ILE A 279 32.64 12.97 -1.04
CA ILE A 279 32.15 11.59 -1.09
C ILE A 279 31.06 11.53 -2.15
N LYS A 280 31.20 10.65 -3.14
CA LYS A 280 30.14 10.43 -4.13
C LYS A 280 29.07 9.51 -3.53
N GLY A 281 27.83 9.97 -3.48
CA GLY A 281 26.72 9.17 -2.99
C GLY A 281 25.55 9.99 -2.48
N GLN A 282 24.43 9.31 -2.21
CA GLN A 282 23.34 9.94 -1.48
C GLN A 282 23.75 10.11 -0.02
N GLU A 283 23.43 11.27 0.51
CA GLU A 283 23.77 11.68 1.86
C GLU A 283 22.99 10.81 2.88
N SER A 284 23.56 9.68 3.31
CA SER A 284 23.00 8.73 4.29
C SER A 284 23.96 8.51 5.47
N TYR A 285 23.43 7.98 6.57
CA TYR A 285 24.22 7.67 7.76
C TYR A 285 25.30 6.62 7.45
N GLU A 286 24.93 5.54 6.74
CA GLU A 286 25.82 4.42 6.40
C GLU A 286 26.98 4.88 5.50
N LEU A 287 26.67 5.74 4.52
CA LEU A 287 27.68 6.34 3.66
C LEU A 287 28.68 7.15 4.49
N LEU A 288 28.20 8.04 5.36
CA LEU A 288 29.07 8.86 6.22
C LEU A 288 29.87 7.99 7.19
N GLN A 289 29.23 7.02 7.84
CA GLN A 289 29.85 6.11 8.78
C GLN A 289 31.02 5.36 8.14
N THR A 290 30.84 4.91 6.89
CA THR A 290 31.82 4.07 6.19
C THR A 290 32.89 4.94 5.54
N SER A 291 32.51 5.92 4.73
CA SER A 291 33.43 6.76 3.96
C SER A 291 34.23 7.75 4.81
N CYS A 292 33.74 8.11 6.00
CA CYS A 292 34.39 9.06 6.91
C CYS A 292 34.78 8.48 8.27
N ALA A 293 34.82 7.14 8.39
CA ALA A 293 35.19 6.45 9.63
C ALA A 293 36.51 6.99 10.23
N ALA A 294 37.55 7.15 9.40
CA ALA A 294 38.85 7.65 9.82
C ALA A 294 38.79 9.11 10.30
N ILE A 295 38.06 9.96 9.57
CA ILE A 295 37.89 11.38 9.89
C ILE A 295 37.15 11.52 11.23
N PHE A 296 36.01 10.85 11.39
CA PHE A 296 35.24 10.93 12.62
C PHE A 296 35.96 10.31 13.81
N LYS A 297 36.75 9.24 13.61
CA LYS A 297 37.63 8.71 14.66
C LYS A 297 38.62 9.76 15.14
N GLN A 298 39.28 10.49 14.24
CA GLN A 298 40.21 11.57 14.61
C GLN A 298 39.50 12.73 15.30
N VAL A 299 38.35 13.18 14.78
CA VAL A 299 37.51 14.20 15.41
C VAL A 299 37.14 13.79 16.84
N ASN A 300 36.75 12.53 17.05
CA ASN A 300 36.39 12.02 18.36
C ASN A 300 37.56 11.96 19.36
N VAL A 301 38.78 11.73 18.88
CA VAL A 301 40.00 11.83 19.69
C VAL A 301 40.23 13.29 20.09
N LEU A 302 40.16 14.23 19.14
CA LEU A 302 40.34 15.66 19.41
C LEU A 302 39.30 16.20 20.40
N VAL A 303 38.04 15.80 20.27
CA VAL A 303 36.98 16.15 21.22
C VAL A 303 37.27 15.61 22.63
N LYS A 304 37.81 14.40 22.73
CA LYS A 304 38.16 13.78 24.01
C LYS A 304 39.37 14.45 24.67
N GLU A 305 40.42 14.73 23.90
CA GLU A 305 41.66 15.31 24.39
C GLU A 305 41.52 16.80 24.71
N LYS A 306 40.61 17.50 24.02
CA LYS A 306 40.38 18.95 24.16
C LYS A 306 41.63 19.79 23.97
N LYS A 307 42.62 19.25 23.25
CA LYS A 307 43.86 19.94 22.91
C LYS A 307 44.41 19.44 21.57
N ILE A 308 45.27 20.23 20.96
CA ILE A 308 46.02 19.86 19.75
C ILE A 308 47.44 20.42 19.86
N SER A 309 48.44 19.62 19.47
CA SER A 309 49.84 20.06 19.50
C SER A 309 50.19 20.78 18.20
N ILE A 310 50.54 22.06 18.27
CA ILE A 310 50.98 22.89 17.15
C ILE A 310 52.36 23.46 17.51
N ASN A 311 53.38 23.21 16.68
CA ASN A 311 54.77 23.63 16.95
C ASN A 311 55.26 23.21 18.35
N GLU A 312 55.03 21.94 18.73
CA GLU A 312 55.41 21.38 20.05
C GLU A 312 54.69 22.02 21.26
N LYS A 313 53.69 22.88 21.01
CA LYS A 313 52.85 23.49 22.04
C LYS A 313 51.47 22.86 22.05
N ASP A 314 51.04 22.41 23.22
CA ASP A 314 49.67 21.93 23.43
C ASP A 314 48.71 23.12 23.55
N ILE A 315 47.82 23.27 22.58
CA ILE A 315 46.83 24.35 22.52
C ILE A 315 45.45 23.79 22.90
N PRO A 316 44.72 24.42 23.83
CA PRO A 316 43.33 24.06 24.13
C PRO A 316 42.44 24.13 22.88
N LEU A 317 41.64 23.09 22.67
CA LEU A 317 40.80 22.92 21.49
C LEU A 317 39.32 22.78 21.88
N GLU A 318 38.47 23.45 21.11
CA GLU A 318 37.02 23.30 21.14
C GLU A 318 36.50 22.96 19.75
N MET A 319 35.78 21.84 19.67
CA MET A 319 35.14 21.40 18.44
C MET A 319 33.66 21.80 18.46
N PHE A 320 33.20 22.32 17.33
CA PHE A 320 31.81 22.65 17.03
C PHE A 320 31.35 21.83 15.84
N LEU A 321 30.07 21.47 15.82
CA LEU A 321 29.42 20.89 14.65
C LEU A 321 28.46 21.93 14.08
N ALA A 322 28.50 22.17 12.78
CA ALA A 322 27.54 23.03 12.12
C ALA A 322 27.00 22.43 10.83
N GLY A 323 25.77 22.77 10.49
CA GLY A 323 25.15 22.37 9.25
C GLY A 323 23.66 22.70 9.25
N ASP A 324 23.02 22.42 8.12
CA ASP A 324 21.56 22.46 8.09
C ASP A 324 20.98 21.44 9.09
N TYR A 325 19.70 21.62 9.42
CA TYR A 325 19.02 20.78 10.40
C TYR A 325 19.10 19.28 10.03
N LYS A 326 19.02 18.96 8.74
CA LYS A 326 19.06 17.58 8.24
C LYS A 326 20.43 16.95 8.44
N ASN A 327 21.51 17.68 8.18
CA ASN A 327 22.89 17.22 8.26
C ASN A 327 23.31 17.06 9.72
N VAL A 328 23.00 18.06 10.55
CA VAL A 328 23.27 17.99 12.01
C VAL A 328 22.58 16.79 12.63
N LEU A 329 21.31 16.55 12.26
CA LEU A 329 20.61 15.33 12.68
C LEU A 329 21.31 14.07 12.20
N LYS A 330 21.95 14.01 11.03
CA LYS A 330 22.68 12.79 10.62
C LYS A 330 23.93 12.50 11.43
N TYR A 331 24.63 13.55 11.87
CA TYR A 331 25.85 13.40 12.66
C TYR A 331 25.59 13.02 14.12
N ILE A 332 24.45 13.45 14.69
CA ILE A 332 24.10 13.31 16.12
C ILE A 332 22.88 12.38 16.36
N PHE A 333 22.13 12.07 15.29
CA PHE A 333 20.96 11.17 15.13
C PHE A 333 19.89 11.17 16.21
N ILE A 334 18.91 12.05 15.98
CA ILE A 334 17.55 11.99 16.52
C ILE A 334 16.60 11.93 15.30
N THR A 335 15.86 10.83 15.09
CA THR A 335 14.81 10.75 14.04
C THR A 335 13.56 11.53 14.47
N MET A 336 12.82 12.11 13.54
CA MET A 336 11.82 13.15 13.86
C MET A 336 10.40 12.61 14.09
N SER A 337 9.67 13.26 15.01
CA SER A 337 8.32 13.82 14.78
C SER A 337 8.16 15.14 15.56
N GLN A 338 7.40 16.11 15.02
CA GLN A 338 7.32 17.51 15.51
C GLN A 338 6.55 17.70 16.83
N GLU A 339 5.82 16.69 17.31
CA GLU A 339 4.91 16.85 18.46
C GLU A 339 5.50 16.36 19.79
N TYR A 340 6.66 15.71 19.81
CA TYR A 340 7.18 15.11 21.04
C TYR A 340 8.04 16.05 21.89
N TYR A 341 8.83 16.98 21.32
CA TYR A 341 10.00 17.59 21.99
C TYR A 341 9.77 18.80 22.93
N TRP A 342 8.53 19.24 23.16
CA TRP A 342 8.26 20.54 23.83
C TRP A 342 8.11 20.48 25.36
N SER A 343 8.70 19.48 26.02
CA SER A 343 8.61 19.32 27.48
C SER A 343 9.97 19.08 28.13
N ASP A 344 10.18 19.66 29.32
CA ASP A 344 11.45 19.68 30.07
C ASP A 344 12.12 18.30 30.29
N HIS A 345 11.37 17.21 30.19
CA HIS A 345 11.87 15.84 30.37
C HIS A 345 12.51 15.22 29.11
N ILE A 346 12.68 15.98 28.02
CA ILE A 346 13.15 15.45 26.72
C ILE A 346 14.54 15.97 26.34
N VAL A 347 15.07 16.96 27.06
CA VAL A 347 16.47 17.35 26.90
C VAL A 347 17.36 16.14 27.22
N ARG A 348 18.14 15.68 26.25
CA ARG A 348 19.05 14.55 26.40
C ARG A 348 20.48 15.02 26.27
N SER A 349 21.33 14.52 27.14
CA SER A 349 22.77 14.53 26.98
C SER A 349 23.20 13.59 25.83
N LEU A 350 24.39 13.82 25.27
CA LEU A 350 24.99 12.91 24.29
C LEU A 350 25.12 11.47 24.83
N LYS A 351 25.27 11.29 26.15
CA LYS A 351 25.31 9.98 26.79
C LYS A 351 23.95 9.27 26.70
N GLU A 352 22.87 9.97 27.01
CA GLU A 352 21.50 9.43 26.91
C GLU A 352 21.13 9.14 25.46
N ILE A 353 21.57 9.97 24.49
CA ILE A 353 21.39 9.69 23.07
C ILE A 353 22.03 8.35 22.68
N LYS A 354 23.27 8.10 23.13
CA LYS A 354 23.97 6.82 22.88
C LYS A 354 23.27 5.63 23.55
N GLU A 355 22.71 5.82 24.73
CA GLU A 355 21.97 4.77 25.43
C GLU A 355 20.65 4.45 24.71
N CYS A 356 19.93 5.48 24.27
CA CYS A 356 18.72 5.32 23.45
C CYS A 356 19.04 4.65 22.11
N ALA A 357 20.17 5.00 21.47
CA ALA A 357 20.63 4.40 20.22
C ALA A 357 20.85 2.89 20.31
N LYS A 358 21.42 2.42 21.43
CA LYS A 358 21.60 0.97 21.68
C LYS A 358 20.28 0.22 21.81
N LYS A 359 19.23 0.90 22.29
CA LYS A 359 17.89 0.33 22.49
C LYS A 359 16.95 0.59 21.32
N GLN A 360 17.36 1.41 20.35
CA GLN A 360 16.52 1.92 19.28
C GLN A 360 15.26 2.63 19.79
N GLU A 361 15.41 3.39 20.88
CA GLU A 361 14.31 4.09 21.55
C GLU A 361 14.32 5.59 21.23
N TYR A 362 13.14 6.21 21.36
CA TYR A 362 12.95 7.66 21.25
C TYR A 362 13.62 8.28 20.02
N SER A 363 13.51 7.57 18.90
CA SER A 363 14.04 8.00 17.61
C SER A 363 15.57 8.03 17.51
N CYS A 364 16.30 7.47 18.48
CA CYS A 364 17.73 7.24 18.34
C CYS A 364 17.94 5.86 17.68
N GLU A 365 18.07 5.80 16.36
CA GLU A 365 18.27 4.54 15.63
C GLU A 365 19.75 4.14 15.52
N HIS A 366 20.64 5.13 15.51
CA HIS A 366 22.07 4.97 15.27
C HIS A 366 22.92 5.70 16.30
N MET A 367 24.16 5.23 16.47
CA MET A 367 25.14 5.90 17.32
C MET A 367 25.60 7.21 16.67
N PRO A 368 25.81 8.30 17.44
CA PRO A 368 26.42 9.52 16.92
C PRO A 368 27.77 9.24 16.25
N LEU A 369 27.98 9.81 15.07
CA LEU A 369 29.23 9.68 14.32
C LEU A 369 30.36 10.50 14.98
N VAL A 370 29.99 11.66 15.54
CA VAL A 370 30.88 12.56 16.27
C VAL A 370 30.40 12.77 17.70
N ASN A 371 31.34 12.92 18.62
CA ASN A 371 31.10 13.04 20.05
C ASN A 371 31.11 14.50 20.55
N ILE A 372 30.82 15.44 19.67
CA ILE A 372 30.80 16.87 19.98
C ILE A 372 29.67 17.14 20.98
N PRO A 373 29.91 17.90 22.06
CA PRO A 373 28.86 18.27 23.02
C PRO A 373 27.71 19.01 22.34
N LEU A 374 26.48 18.79 22.80
CA LEU A 374 25.29 19.33 22.13
C LEU A 374 25.22 20.86 22.19
N GLU A 375 25.78 21.45 23.24
CA GLU A 375 25.97 22.89 23.39
C GLU A 375 26.90 23.50 22.30
N ASN A 376 27.73 22.67 21.67
CA ASN A 376 28.63 23.08 20.59
C ASN A 376 28.08 22.73 19.19
N VAL A 377 26.79 22.41 19.11
CA VAL A 377 26.09 22.14 17.86
C VAL A 377 25.37 23.40 17.40
N ILE A 378 25.78 23.93 16.26
CA ILE A 378 25.28 25.18 15.70
C ILE A 378 24.40 24.83 14.49
N LEU A 379 23.12 25.16 14.57
CA LEU A 379 22.21 25.00 13.44
C LEU A 379 22.38 26.14 12.43
N ASP A 380 22.21 25.82 11.16
CA ASP A 380 22.14 26.82 10.11
C ASP A 380 20.84 27.63 10.20
N GLU A 381 20.99 28.87 10.67
CA GLU A 381 19.91 29.85 10.82
C GLU A 381 19.17 30.14 9.52
N LEU A 382 19.89 30.21 8.39
CA LEU A 382 19.30 30.53 7.10
C LEU A 382 18.36 29.40 6.70
N HIS A 383 18.85 28.16 6.75
CA HIS A 383 18.03 26.99 6.42
C HIS A 383 16.82 26.82 7.34
N LEU A 384 16.95 27.14 8.62
CA LEU A 384 15.81 27.16 9.55
C LEU A 384 14.77 28.21 9.13
N MET A 385 15.19 29.43 8.81
CA MET A 385 14.27 30.48 8.34
C MET A 385 13.57 30.11 7.03
N LEU A 386 14.29 29.51 6.08
CA LEU A 386 13.68 29.05 4.82
C LEU A 386 12.50 28.10 5.11
N ARG A 387 12.74 27.13 6.00
CA ARG A 387 11.78 26.08 6.35
C ARG A 387 10.61 26.58 7.20
N ILE A 388 10.87 27.45 8.17
CA ILE A 388 9.81 28.06 8.99
C ILE A 388 8.93 28.96 8.12
N THR A 389 9.53 29.80 7.27
CA THR A 389 8.76 30.67 6.36
C THR A 389 7.91 29.86 5.38
N ASP A 390 8.41 28.72 4.87
CA ASP A 390 7.59 27.80 4.07
C ASP A 390 6.37 27.29 4.83
N LYS A 391 6.53 26.93 6.11
CA LYS A 391 5.42 26.48 6.96
C LYS A 391 4.41 27.59 7.21
N LEU A 392 4.88 28.79 7.55
CA LEU A 392 4.01 29.95 7.75
C LEU A 392 3.21 30.28 6.47
N THR A 393 3.89 30.28 5.31
CA THR A 393 3.26 30.55 4.01
C THR A 393 2.24 29.48 3.64
N LYS A 394 2.59 28.19 3.85
CA LYS A 394 1.68 27.07 3.59
C LYS A 394 0.42 27.16 4.44
N ASN A 395 0.55 27.49 5.73
CA ASN A 395 -0.59 27.63 6.63
C ASN A 395 -1.57 28.72 6.15
N LEU A 396 -1.06 29.85 5.64
CA LEU A 396 -1.90 30.90 5.05
C LEU A 396 -2.66 30.40 3.83
N ILE A 397 -1.98 29.68 2.93
CA ILE A 397 -2.59 29.11 1.71
C ILE A 397 -3.68 28.10 2.08
N GLU A 398 -3.39 27.19 3.01
CA GLU A 398 -4.35 26.18 3.49
C GLU A 398 -5.57 26.84 4.14
N ALA A 399 -5.37 27.86 4.96
CA ALA A 399 -6.46 28.61 5.58
C ALA A 399 -7.34 29.33 4.53
N ALA A 400 -6.74 29.98 3.53
CA ALA A 400 -7.49 30.64 2.46
C ALA A 400 -8.30 29.62 1.62
N LEU A 401 -7.71 28.46 1.29
CA LEU A 401 -8.42 27.38 0.59
C LEU A 401 -9.60 26.84 1.39
N GLU A 402 -9.41 26.62 2.70
CA GLU A 402 -10.49 26.16 3.58
C GLU A 402 -11.60 27.20 3.71
N TRP A 403 -11.24 28.48 3.74
CA TRP A 403 -12.21 29.57 3.78
C TRP A 403 -13.05 29.62 2.50
N ASP A 404 -12.42 29.62 1.33
CA ASP A 404 -13.12 29.55 0.04
C ASP A 404 -14.01 28.30 -0.04
N LYS A 405 -13.53 27.14 0.44
CA LYS A 405 -14.35 25.91 0.49
C LYS A 405 -15.61 26.10 1.34
N LYS A 406 -15.48 26.67 2.55
CA LYS A 406 -16.60 26.93 3.47
C LYS A 406 -17.62 27.87 2.83
N ASP A 407 -17.15 28.97 2.24
CA ASP A 407 -18.01 29.95 1.57
C ASP A 407 -18.73 29.39 0.34
N ASN A 408 -18.20 28.33 -0.25
CA ASN A 408 -18.74 27.68 -1.44
C ASN A 408 -19.66 26.47 -1.16
N LEU A 409 -19.75 25.97 0.09
CA LEU A 409 -20.47 24.73 0.43
C LEU A 409 -21.92 24.69 -0.09
N ASN A 410 -22.62 25.84 -0.05
CA ASN A 410 -24.03 25.95 -0.44
C ASN A 410 -24.24 26.73 -1.75
N LYS A 411 -23.17 26.97 -2.52
CA LYS A 411 -23.22 27.72 -3.77
C LYS A 411 -23.20 26.78 -4.97
N ALA A 412 -24.07 27.05 -5.95
CA ALA A 412 -24.03 26.40 -7.25
C ALA A 412 -22.66 26.63 -7.92
N PRO A 413 -22.12 25.69 -8.72
CA PRO A 413 -20.79 25.81 -9.31
C PRO A 413 -20.51 27.13 -10.02
N SER A 414 -21.49 27.71 -10.71
CA SER A 414 -21.37 29.00 -11.42
C SER A 414 -21.28 30.23 -10.51
N LYS A 415 -21.56 30.09 -9.22
CA LYS A 415 -21.49 31.15 -8.20
C LYS A 415 -20.35 30.95 -7.20
N ARG A 416 -19.52 29.93 -7.39
CA ARG A 416 -18.37 29.68 -6.54
C ARG A 416 -17.25 30.65 -6.91
N SER A 417 -16.52 31.12 -5.92
CA SER A 417 -15.39 32.05 -6.07
C SER A 417 -14.20 31.56 -5.25
N ASN A 418 -12.99 31.95 -5.64
CA ASN A 418 -11.76 31.72 -4.88
C ASN A 418 -11.20 33.06 -4.35
N GLN A 419 -12.10 33.91 -3.86
CA GLN A 419 -11.78 35.31 -3.57
C GLN A 419 -10.73 35.41 -2.46
N HIS A 420 -10.83 34.57 -1.41
CA HIS A 420 -9.90 34.62 -0.29
C HIS A 420 -8.50 34.20 -0.72
N MET A 421 -8.39 33.21 -1.60
CA MET A 421 -7.12 32.85 -2.23
C MET A 421 -6.57 33.97 -3.12
N GLU A 422 -7.43 34.62 -3.92
CA GLU A 422 -7.02 35.73 -4.79
C GLU A 422 -6.51 36.94 -3.99
N ASP A 423 -7.19 37.31 -2.91
CA ASP A 423 -6.80 38.39 -2.00
C ASP A 423 -5.46 38.08 -1.33
N LEU A 424 -5.25 36.85 -0.87
CA LEU A 424 -3.97 36.42 -0.31
C LEU A 424 -2.83 36.49 -1.35
N LEU A 425 -3.09 36.03 -2.58
CA LEU A 425 -2.11 36.11 -3.66
C LEU A 425 -1.77 37.55 -4.01
N GLU A 426 -2.75 38.46 -4.03
CA GLU A 426 -2.52 39.88 -4.24
C GLU A 426 -1.69 40.50 -3.11
N ALA A 427 -2.01 40.18 -1.85
CA ALA A 427 -1.23 40.63 -0.70
C ALA A 427 0.24 40.17 -0.80
N ILE A 428 0.49 38.90 -1.13
CA ILE A 428 1.85 38.36 -1.33
C ILE A 428 2.56 39.06 -2.50
N ARG A 429 1.89 39.18 -3.65
CA ARG A 429 2.49 39.80 -4.86
C ARG A 429 2.82 41.25 -4.65
N SER A 430 1.98 41.98 -3.92
CA SER A 430 2.21 43.39 -3.61
C SER A 430 3.48 43.62 -2.77
N CYS A 431 4.05 42.59 -2.12
CA CYS A 431 5.37 42.68 -1.48
C CYS A 431 6.53 42.86 -2.48
N GLY A 432 6.27 42.72 -3.79
CA GLY A 432 7.25 42.79 -4.86
C GLY A 432 7.74 41.42 -5.31
N LEU A 433 6.90 40.39 -5.18
CA LEU A 433 7.25 38.99 -5.45
C LEU A 433 6.35 38.42 -6.54
N SER A 434 6.92 37.59 -7.42
CA SER A 434 6.12 36.73 -8.30
C SER A 434 5.74 35.47 -7.53
N PHE A 435 4.45 35.25 -7.30
CA PHE A 435 3.95 34.13 -6.51
C PHE A 435 2.66 33.55 -7.09
N GLN A 436 2.59 32.22 -7.13
CA GLN A 436 1.48 31.43 -7.65
C GLN A 436 1.27 30.19 -6.77
N VAL A 437 0.03 29.72 -6.75
CA VAL A 437 -0.42 28.50 -6.08
C VAL A 437 -1.13 27.64 -7.12
N TRP A 438 -0.86 26.34 -7.15
CA TRP A 438 -1.49 25.40 -8.07
C TRP A 438 -1.78 24.06 -7.40
N GLU A 439 -2.80 23.36 -7.87
CA GLU A 439 -3.10 22.01 -7.43
C GLU A 439 -2.15 21.02 -8.12
N LYS A 440 -1.59 20.08 -7.36
CA LYS A 440 -0.83 18.96 -7.92
C LYS A 440 -1.77 18.02 -8.64
N THR A 441 -1.34 17.52 -9.79
CA THR A 441 -2.07 16.50 -10.53
C THR A 441 -1.64 15.11 -10.09
N ASN A 442 -2.60 14.19 -10.00
CA ASN A 442 -2.35 12.76 -9.90
C ASN A 442 -1.76 12.21 -11.21
N GLY A 443 -1.28 10.97 -11.19
CA GLY A 443 -0.70 10.32 -12.39
C GLY A 443 -1.66 10.17 -13.56
N ASP A 444 -2.97 10.27 -13.32
CA ASP A 444 -4.04 10.27 -14.32
C ASP A 444 -4.46 11.68 -14.78
N GLY A 445 -3.79 12.73 -14.30
CA GLY A 445 -4.09 14.13 -14.61
C GLY A 445 -5.23 14.75 -13.80
N SER A 446 -5.88 13.99 -12.90
CA SER A 446 -6.90 14.52 -12.00
C SER A 446 -6.28 15.38 -10.88
N GLY A 447 -7.07 16.30 -10.29
CA GLY A 447 -6.63 17.08 -9.14
C GLY A 447 -6.39 16.20 -7.91
N SER A 448 -5.23 16.35 -7.27
CA SER A 448 -4.86 15.54 -6.10
C SER A 448 -5.48 16.04 -4.78
N GLY A 449 -6.08 17.24 -4.77
CA GLY A 449 -6.44 17.96 -3.55
C GLY A 449 -5.26 18.54 -2.80
N MET A 450 -4.02 18.26 -3.20
CA MET A 450 -2.79 18.82 -2.63
C MET A 450 -2.32 20.01 -3.46
N TYR A 451 -1.95 21.09 -2.79
CA TYR A 451 -1.50 22.33 -3.44
C TYR A 451 0.01 22.50 -3.28
N ASP A 452 0.63 23.06 -4.31
CA ASP A 452 2.01 23.55 -4.28
C ASP A 452 2.03 25.05 -4.59
N PHE A 453 3.17 25.69 -4.32
CA PHE A 453 3.32 27.12 -4.52
C PHE A 453 4.73 27.49 -4.97
N THR A 454 4.90 28.72 -5.46
CA THR A 454 6.18 29.21 -5.96
C THR A 454 7.28 29.07 -4.92
N SER A 455 8.32 28.31 -5.24
CA SER A 455 9.51 28.19 -4.39
C SER A 455 10.28 29.52 -4.35
N LEU A 456 10.45 30.07 -3.16
CA LEU A 456 11.11 31.36 -2.94
C LEU A 456 12.53 31.17 -2.42
N MET A 457 13.46 31.94 -3.00
CA MET A 457 14.84 32.02 -2.51
C MET A 457 14.94 32.80 -1.19
N GLY A 458 16.08 32.72 -0.50
CA GLY A 458 16.26 33.34 0.81
C GLY A 458 16.00 34.85 0.85
N SER A 459 16.43 35.61 -0.15
CA SER A 459 16.14 37.05 -0.24
C SER A 459 14.65 37.35 -0.37
N ALA A 460 13.92 36.57 -1.17
CA ALA A 460 12.48 36.72 -1.36
C ALA A 460 11.71 36.36 -0.08
N LYS A 461 12.13 35.31 0.65
CA LYS A 461 11.53 34.94 1.94
C LYS A 461 11.77 35.99 3.02
N LYS A 462 12.96 36.57 3.10
CA LYS A 462 13.24 37.71 3.99
C LYS A 462 12.35 38.91 3.68
N LEU A 463 12.13 39.19 2.38
CA LEU A 463 11.22 40.26 1.97
C LEU A 463 9.78 39.97 2.37
N LEU A 464 9.33 38.72 2.21
CA LEU A 464 8.00 38.27 2.59
C LEU A 464 7.79 38.40 4.11
N LEU A 465 8.72 37.88 4.91
CA LEU A 465 8.68 37.90 6.37
C LEU A 465 8.54 39.33 6.91
N LYS A 466 9.27 40.29 6.30
CA LYS A 466 9.24 41.70 6.70
C LYS A 466 8.00 42.47 6.25
N LYS A 467 7.46 42.20 5.06
CA LYS A 467 6.43 43.04 4.43
C LYS A 467 5.02 42.46 4.45
N LEU A 468 4.88 41.13 4.44
CA LEU A 468 3.58 40.49 4.36
C LEU A 468 2.69 40.77 5.57
N PRO A 469 3.17 40.77 6.83
CA PRO A 469 2.29 40.87 8.00
C PRO A 469 1.42 42.12 8.04
N ASP A 470 1.92 43.25 7.54
CA ASP A 470 1.17 44.50 7.48
C ASP A 470 0.06 44.51 6.41
N LYS A 471 0.09 43.51 5.51
CA LYS A 471 -0.84 43.34 4.40
C LYS A 471 -1.82 42.20 4.60
N LEU A 472 -1.74 41.49 5.72
CA LEU A 472 -2.65 40.40 6.04
C LEU A 472 -3.96 40.87 6.67
N ASN A 473 -4.02 42.12 7.13
CA ASN A 473 -5.26 42.72 7.67
C ASN A 473 -6.38 42.58 6.64
N TRP A 474 -7.51 41.99 7.04
CA TRP A 474 -8.70 41.73 6.22
C TRP A 474 -8.52 40.70 5.11
N VAL A 475 -7.33 40.08 4.99
CA VAL A 475 -7.00 39.09 3.95
C VAL A 475 -7.04 37.65 4.50
N ILE A 476 -6.98 37.51 5.83
CA ILE A 476 -7.01 36.20 6.52
C ILE A 476 -8.24 36.12 7.43
N MET A 477 -8.50 34.92 7.98
CA MET A 477 -9.71 34.70 8.76
C MET A 477 -9.74 35.62 10.00
N PRO A 478 -10.86 36.36 10.25
CA PRO A 478 -10.93 37.33 11.33
C PRO A 478 -10.70 36.77 12.74
N ASP A 479 -11.00 35.49 12.95
CA ASP A 479 -10.87 34.78 14.23
C ASP A 479 -9.42 34.48 14.62
N THR A 480 -8.52 34.40 13.63
CA THR A 480 -7.11 34.04 13.81
C THR A 480 -6.15 35.16 13.38
N GLU A 481 -6.68 36.27 12.84
CA GLU A 481 -5.92 37.35 12.23
C GLU A 481 -4.81 37.89 13.15
N GLU A 482 -5.18 38.34 14.35
CA GLU A 482 -4.26 38.95 15.30
C GLU A 482 -3.13 37.99 15.67
N ALA A 483 -3.46 36.73 15.97
CA ALA A 483 -2.49 35.72 16.35
C ALA A 483 -1.52 35.38 15.20
N VAL A 484 -2.03 35.27 13.97
CA VAL A 484 -1.20 34.99 12.79
C VAL A 484 -0.29 36.15 12.47
N ILE A 485 -0.78 37.39 12.49
CA ILE A 485 0.05 38.59 12.25
C ILE A 485 1.12 38.71 13.32
N LYS A 486 0.77 38.53 14.60
CA LYS A 486 1.72 38.52 15.72
C LYS A 486 2.80 37.45 15.50
N LEU A 487 2.42 36.22 15.17
CA LEU A 487 3.35 35.11 14.93
C LEU A 487 4.40 35.46 13.86
N TRP A 488 3.98 36.03 12.73
CA TRP A 488 4.93 36.44 11.69
C TRP A 488 5.84 37.57 12.15
N LYS A 489 5.30 38.58 12.85
CA LYS A 489 6.08 39.73 13.36
C LYS A 489 7.08 39.31 14.43
N ASP A 490 6.69 38.41 15.33
CA ASP A 490 7.57 37.89 16.37
C ASP A 490 8.68 37.04 15.77
N PHE A 491 8.37 36.24 14.73
CA PHE A 491 9.40 35.49 14.00
C PHE A 491 10.38 36.39 13.25
N ASP A 492 9.92 37.47 12.60
CA ASP A 492 10.80 38.47 11.98
C ASP A 492 11.72 39.15 13.00
N GLN A 493 11.19 39.49 14.17
CA GLN A 493 11.97 40.05 15.28
C GLN A 493 13.03 39.08 15.79
N LEU A 494 12.65 37.82 16.03
CA LEU A 494 13.58 36.77 16.44
C LEU A 494 14.68 36.56 15.41
N TYR A 495 14.32 36.44 14.14
CA TYR A 495 15.28 36.26 13.05
C TYR A 495 16.25 37.45 12.94
N THR A 496 15.72 38.68 13.07
CA THR A 496 16.54 39.90 13.11
C THR A 496 17.50 39.92 14.32
N LEU A 497 17.04 39.41 15.47
CA LEU A 497 17.85 39.28 16.68
C LEU A 497 19.00 38.28 16.47
N LEU A 498 18.72 37.10 15.90
CA LEU A 498 19.71 36.06 15.58
C LEU A 498 20.77 36.56 14.60
N GLY A 499 20.42 37.48 13.70
CA GLY A 499 21.34 38.10 12.74
C GLY A 499 22.27 39.17 13.32
N LYS A 500 22.14 39.57 14.60
CA LYS A 500 23.02 40.57 15.23
C LYS A 500 24.42 39.98 15.45
N LYS A 501 25.47 40.66 14.96
CA LYS A 501 26.88 40.23 15.06
C LYS A 501 27.35 40.04 16.51
N ASN A 502 26.92 40.94 17.41
CA ASN A 502 27.28 40.91 18.83
C ASN A 502 26.00 40.94 19.67
N LEU A 503 25.37 39.77 19.82
CA LEU A 503 24.19 39.64 20.66
C LEU A 503 24.63 39.62 22.14
N SER A 504 24.11 40.54 22.95
CA SER A 504 24.40 40.58 24.38
C SER A 504 23.44 39.69 25.18
N ASP A 505 23.84 39.27 26.39
CA ASP A 505 22.94 38.57 27.30
C ASP A 505 21.70 39.41 27.65
N GLU A 506 21.85 40.74 27.71
CA GLU A 506 20.73 41.68 27.90
C GLU A 506 19.75 41.67 26.72
N ASP A 507 20.24 41.60 25.48
CA ASP A 507 19.38 41.47 24.29
C ASP A 507 18.54 40.18 24.35
N ILE A 508 19.17 39.07 24.78
CA ILE A 508 18.52 37.76 24.92
C ILE A 508 17.47 37.81 26.04
N GLN A 509 17.85 38.30 27.22
CA GLN A 509 16.93 38.44 28.35
C GLN A 509 15.74 39.34 28.01
N LYS A 510 15.99 40.48 27.36
CA LYS A 510 14.93 41.40 26.95
C LYS A 510 13.95 40.77 25.96
N TYR A 511 14.42 39.87 25.09
CA TYR A 511 13.54 39.14 24.19
C TYR A 511 12.62 38.18 24.96
N PHE A 512 13.16 37.37 25.87
CA PHE A 512 12.37 36.40 26.66
C PHE A 512 11.49 37.04 27.73
N LEU A 513 11.85 38.21 28.26
CA LEU A 513 11.06 38.96 29.25
C LEU A 513 9.94 39.81 28.62
N LYS A 514 9.83 39.84 27.29
CA LYS A 514 8.84 40.66 26.59
C LYS A 514 7.40 40.14 26.72
N ASP A 515 7.24 38.86 27.07
CA ASP A 515 5.93 38.17 27.13
C ASP A 515 5.41 37.93 28.56
N ASP A 516 5.99 38.56 29.60
CA ASP A 516 5.57 38.44 31.01
C ASP A 516 4.53 39.50 31.49
N TYR A 517 3.80 40.14 30.56
CA TYR A 517 2.72 41.10 30.90
C TYR A 517 1.44 40.91 30.10
#